data_AF-A0A6A6P6K8-F1
#
_entry.id   AF-A0A6A6P6K8-F1
#
_cell.length_a   1.000
_cell.length_b   1.000
_cell.length_c   1.000
_cell.angle_alpha   90.00
_cell.angle_beta   90.00
_cell.angle_gamma   90.00
#
_symmetry.space_group_name_H-M   'P 1'
#
loop_
_entity.id
_entity.type
_entity.pdbx_description
1 polymer ?
#
loop_
_entity_poly.entity_id
_entity_poly.type
_entity_poly.pdbx_seq_one_letter_code
_entity_poly.pdbx_strand_id
1 'polypeptide(L)'
;MYNNGLVDLRHQIQAQLWVDKLNKAHERGQLCPWVSTFHPKRLACRLEGTFYHGSFNAGVKMAFSDGTAWMVRFPRVGKVHNEYAEEKVAMDVRAISLIRERTTIPVPEIQAWGYSADNLLGLGPFIMMDFVNGVCLNDLLPDPNEAEPTRLLREDISDGDIEVIYRQFANFLLQLFSLDFDSIGSLPSLEAKAESPIPKRPLTYRAHDILHNGGVDVFGDRRQGFATTTEYFQYLPGQDFGQLTHQPNSIYGPHDARSRYLAFKVLESLLPDLINKKYDGGKFKLICDDLGLANLIVRSKEDLTVVGVVDLEWSYIGPAQLFGSAPWWLLQDRPINEEWEWQDGKPSKLAERYFKYLNIYKRVLEEEEAKMPGHEERELSNLVKWSQESGAMWLHMLISVGFNDHRSFPFAQLRQHVGEKKWERRRAEFGTLPEVEAFVTQKTLRLKEYEVAKDQLESDKALVGGGQMTREAFLATSVGPG
;
A
#
# COMPACT_ATOMS: atom_id res chain seq x y z
N MET A 1 -12.78 -6.53 -9.50
CA MET A 1 -11.31 -6.56 -9.31
C MET A 1 -10.70 -7.73 -10.10
N TYR A 2 -9.64 -7.50 -10.88
CA TYR A 2 -9.02 -8.52 -11.75
C TYR A 2 -8.10 -9.49 -11.00
N ASN A 3 -8.43 -9.95 -9.79
CA ASN A 3 -7.50 -10.81 -9.05
C ASN A 3 -7.31 -12.15 -9.77
N ASN A 4 -6.08 -12.66 -9.78
CA ASN A 4 -5.77 -13.96 -10.34
C ASN A 4 -6.23 -15.05 -9.35
N GLY A 5 -7.36 -15.69 -9.67
CA GLY A 5 -7.96 -16.72 -8.83
C GLY A 5 -7.05 -17.92 -8.61
N LEU A 6 -6.19 -18.27 -9.58
CA LEU A 6 -5.23 -19.36 -9.40
C LEU A 6 -4.24 -19.05 -8.27
N VAL A 7 -3.76 -17.80 -8.22
CA VAL A 7 -2.84 -17.30 -7.22
C VAL A 7 -3.53 -17.17 -5.87
N ASP A 8 -4.73 -16.58 -5.84
CA ASP A 8 -5.50 -16.39 -4.61
C ASP A 8 -5.84 -17.72 -3.91
N LEU A 9 -6.23 -18.75 -4.68
CA LEU A 9 -6.50 -20.07 -4.12
C LEU A 9 -5.28 -20.68 -3.42
N ARG A 10 -4.08 -20.52 -3.99
CA ARG A 10 -2.83 -20.96 -3.36
C ARG A 10 -2.51 -20.16 -2.11
N HIS A 11 -2.66 -18.84 -2.17
CA HIS A 11 -2.46 -17.94 -1.04
C HIS A 11 -3.39 -18.28 0.13
N GLN A 12 -4.65 -18.63 -0.13
CA GLN A 12 -5.58 -19.06 0.91
C GLN A 12 -5.10 -20.32 1.63
N ILE A 13 -4.61 -21.34 0.90
CA ILE A 13 -4.10 -22.58 1.50
C ILE A 13 -2.81 -22.33 2.29
N GLN A 14 -1.88 -21.53 1.75
CA GLN A 14 -0.66 -21.14 2.46
C GLN A 14 -0.97 -20.36 3.74
N ALA A 15 -1.92 -19.43 3.68
CA ALA A 15 -2.37 -18.66 4.84
C ALA A 15 -2.95 -19.57 5.93
N GLN A 16 -3.78 -20.55 5.57
CA GLN A 16 -4.32 -21.52 6.52
C GLN A 16 -3.22 -22.32 7.22
N LEU A 17 -2.25 -22.85 6.47
CA LEU A 17 -1.13 -23.60 7.05
C LEU A 17 -0.29 -22.76 8.01
N TRP A 18 -0.10 -21.48 7.70
CA TRP A 18 0.64 -20.57 8.56
C TRP A 18 -0.17 -20.19 9.82
N VAL A 19 -1.47 -19.94 9.69
CA VAL A 19 -2.37 -19.71 10.83
C VAL A 19 -2.41 -20.94 11.74
N ASP A 20 -2.47 -22.16 11.19
CA ASP A 20 -2.40 -23.40 11.98
C ASP A 20 -1.10 -23.49 12.78
N LYS A 21 0.04 -23.06 12.21
CA LYS A 21 1.33 -23.01 12.93
C LYS A 21 1.32 -21.97 14.04
N LEU A 22 0.80 -20.77 13.77
CA LEU A 22 0.69 -19.69 14.75
C LEU A 22 -0.20 -20.09 15.93
N ASN A 23 -1.36 -20.69 15.65
CA ASN A 23 -2.28 -21.20 16.66
C ASN A 23 -1.63 -22.32 17.49
N LYS A 24 -0.94 -23.28 16.86
CA LYS A 24 -0.21 -24.32 17.59
C LYS A 24 0.88 -23.74 18.51
N ALA A 25 1.61 -22.71 18.05
CA ALA A 25 2.61 -22.04 18.88
C ALA A 25 1.97 -21.31 20.07
N HIS A 26 0.79 -20.70 19.86
CA HIS A 26 0.00 -20.08 20.90
C HIS A 26 -0.55 -21.10 21.92
N GLU A 27 -1.22 -22.16 21.47
CA GLU A 27 -1.79 -23.23 22.29
C GLU A 27 -0.74 -23.95 23.14
N ARG A 28 0.47 -24.15 22.60
CA ARG A 28 1.62 -24.73 23.32
C ARG A 28 2.31 -23.75 24.26
N GLY A 29 1.84 -22.51 24.35
CA GLY A 29 2.42 -21.47 25.19
C GLY A 29 3.85 -21.06 24.79
N GLN A 30 4.25 -21.25 23.53
CA GLN A 30 5.63 -21.05 23.07
C GLN A 30 5.96 -19.57 22.79
N LEU A 31 4.94 -18.75 22.52
CA LEU A 31 5.12 -17.33 22.18
C LEU A 31 5.74 -16.54 23.34
N CYS A 32 5.24 -16.68 24.57
CA CYS A 32 5.74 -15.89 25.70
C CYS A 32 7.20 -16.22 26.08
N PRO A 33 7.61 -17.49 26.23
CA PRO A 33 9.01 -17.85 26.45
C PRO A 33 9.94 -17.32 25.36
N TRP A 34 9.49 -17.36 24.09
CA TRP A 34 10.26 -16.83 22.96
C TRP A 34 10.39 -15.30 23.03
N VAL A 35 9.30 -14.56 23.21
CA VAL A 35 9.33 -13.09 23.32
C VAL A 35 10.17 -12.64 24.53
N SER A 36 10.09 -13.37 25.63
CA SER A 36 10.86 -13.08 26.85
C SER A 36 12.38 -13.15 26.62
N THR A 37 12.88 -13.89 25.62
CA THR A 37 14.33 -13.94 25.34
C THR A 37 14.88 -12.62 24.81
N PHE A 38 14.03 -11.80 24.19
CA PHE A 38 14.38 -10.47 23.66
C PHE A 38 14.26 -9.37 24.71
N HIS A 39 13.50 -9.60 25.79
CA HIS A 39 13.40 -8.63 26.86
C HIS A 39 14.74 -8.51 27.62
N PRO A 40 15.29 -7.29 27.83
CA PRO A 40 16.61 -7.12 28.46
C PRO A 40 16.77 -7.81 29.82
N LYS A 41 15.69 -7.83 30.61
CA LYS A 41 15.60 -8.48 31.92
C LYS A 41 15.00 -9.90 31.87
N ARG A 42 14.70 -10.42 30.67
CA ARG A 42 13.98 -11.68 30.44
C ARG A 42 12.71 -11.84 31.28
N LEU A 43 11.93 -10.77 31.37
CA LEU A 43 10.71 -10.77 32.17
C LEU A 43 9.67 -11.71 31.56
N ALA A 44 8.92 -12.37 32.43
CA ALA A 44 7.74 -13.10 31.99
C ALA A 44 6.71 -12.13 31.39
N CYS A 45 6.11 -12.57 30.29
CA CYS A 45 4.99 -11.89 29.65
C CYS A 45 3.76 -12.81 29.57
N ARG A 46 2.61 -12.19 29.31
CA ARG A 46 1.35 -12.85 28.96
C ARG A 46 0.77 -12.22 27.71
N LEU A 47 0.06 -13.02 26.93
CA LEU A 47 -0.75 -12.50 25.84
C LEU A 47 -1.95 -11.73 26.41
N GLU A 48 -2.21 -10.54 25.89
CA GLU A 48 -3.32 -9.69 26.32
C GLU A 48 -4.28 -9.42 25.16
N GLY A 49 -5.54 -9.83 25.32
CA GLY A 49 -6.57 -9.69 24.28
C GLY A 49 -6.51 -10.79 23.22
N THR A 50 -6.96 -10.47 22.01
CA THR A 50 -6.92 -11.36 20.84
C THR A 50 -5.78 -10.97 19.90
N PHE A 51 -5.57 -11.76 18.85
CA PHE A 51 -4.72 -11.35 17.75
C PHE A 51 -5.26 -10.08 17.09
N TYR A 52 -4.35 -9.17 16.78
CA TYR A 52 -4.60 -8.02 15.92
C TYR A 52 -4.40 -8.48 14.48
N HIS A 53 -5.32 -8.17 13.58
CA HIS A 53 -5.25 -8.60 12.19
C HIS A 53 -5.34 -7.40 11.26
N GLY A 54 -4.24 -7.07 10.60
CA GLY A 54 -4.23 -6.15 9.46
C GLY A 54 -4.24 -6.88 8.13
N SER A 55 -4.22 -6.12 7.03
CA SER A 55 -4.14 -6.68 5.67
C SER A 55 -2.89 -7.53 5.48
N PHE A 56 -1.74 -7.05 5.95
CA PHE A 56 -0.43 -7.70 5.72
C PHE A 56 0.21 -8.32 6.95
N ASN A 57 -0.30 -8.08 8.17
CA ASN A 57 0.36 -8.54 9.40
C ASN A 57 -0.63 -9.13 10.40
N ALA A 58 -0.15 -10.12 11.16
CA ALA A 58 -0.78 -10.53 12.39
C ALA A 58 0.03 -9.95 13.55
N GLY A 59 -0.65 -9.36 14.51
CA GLY A 59 -0.09 -8.74 15.71
C GLY A 59 -0.54 -9.47 16.97
N VAL A 60 0.33 -9.52 17.97
CA VAL A 60 0.03 -10.03 19.30
C VAL A 60 0.52 -9.06 20.34
N LYS A 61 -0.37 -8.59 21.23
CA LYS A 61 0.00 -7.77 22.37
C LYS A 61 0.51 -8.66 23.51
N MET A 62 1.75 -8.43 23.92
CA MET A 62 2.43 -9.12 25.01
C MET A 62 2.64 -8.15 26.16
N ALA A 63 1.98 -8.40 27.29
CA ALA A 63 2.12 -7.60 28.51
C ALA A 63 3.14 -8.25 29.45
N PHE A 64 4.14 -7.49 29.89
CA PHE A 64 5.19 -7.94 30.81
C PHE A 64 4.82 -7.69 32.27
N SER A 65 5.48 -8.42 33.16
CA SER A 65 5.28 -8.32 34.61
C SER A 65 5.58 -6.94 35.22
N ASP A 66 6.33 -6.07 34.54
CA ASP A 66 6.61 -4.69 34.97
C ASP A 66 5.59 -3.65 34.47
N GLY A 67 4.53 -4.11 33.78
CA GLY A 67 3.47 -3.26 33.24
C GLY A 67 3.73 -2.70 31.85
N THR A 68 4.92 -2.95 31.28
CA THR A 68 5.18 -2.62 29.87
C THR A 68 4.45 -3.60 28.94
N ALA A 69 4.19 -3.18 27.70
CA ALA A 69 3.57 -4.03 26.70
C ALA A 69 4.23 -3.85 25.33
N TRP A 70 4.44 -4.95 24.62
CA TRP A 70 4.98 -4.97 23.26
C TRP A 70 3.94 -5.52 22.29
N MET A 71 3.98 -5.02 21.06
CA MET A 71 3.33 -5.63 19.90
C MET A 71 4.34 -6.52 19.18
N VAL A 72 4.01 -7.79 19.02
CA VAL A 72 4.76 -8.75 18.20
C VAL A 72 4.04 -8.91 16.87
N ARG A 73 4.70 -8.57 15.76
CA ARG A 73 4.14 -8.61 14.42
C ARG A 73 4.82 -9.64 13.55
N PHE A 74 4.03 -10.29 12.72
CA PHE A 74 4.48 -11.17 11.66
C PHE A 74 3.81 -10.79 10.34
N PRO A 75 4.56 -10.70 9.22
CA PRO A 75 3.95 -10.66 7.90
C PRO A 75 3.08 -11.90 7.68
N ARG A 76 1.86 -11.70 7.20
CA ARG A 76 0.91 -12.78 6.96
C ARG A 76 1.29 -13.50 5.68
N VAL A 77 1.60 -14.79 5.82
CA VAL A 77 1.74 -15.70 4.67
C VAL A 77 0.42 -15.74 3.90
N GLY A 78 0.50 -15.68 2.57
CA GLY A 78 -0.67 -15.58 1.69
C GLY A 78 -1.30 -14.18 1.65
N LYS A 79 -0.67 -13.17 2.28
CA LYS A 79 -0.95 -11.74 2.07
C LYS A 79 0.29 -10.95 1.71
N VAL A 80 1.46 -11.41 2.13
CA VAL A 80 2.76 -10.93 1.67
C VAL A 80 3.43 -12.05 0.88
N HIS A 81 3.93 -11.76 -0.34
CA HIS A 81 4.71 -12.72 -1.11
C HIS A 81 5.96 -13.14 -0.33
N ASN A 82 6.19 -14.45 -0.21
CA ASN A 82 7.20 -15.01 0.71
C ASN A 82 8.62 -14.51 0.42
N GLU A 83 8.99 -14.34 -0.85
CA GLU A 83 10.32 -13.86 -1.26
C GLU A 83 10.62 -12.42 -0.82
N TYR A 84 9.58 -11.64 -0.53
CA TYR A 84 9.69 -10.23 -0.17
C TYR A 84 9.31 -9.95 1.29
N ALA A 85 8.93 -10.97 2.07
CA ALA A 85 8.53 -10.79 3.47
C ALA A 85 9.67 -10.25 4.35
N GLU A 86 10.90 -10.70 4.12
CA GLU A 86 12.08 -10.23 4.84
C GLU A 86 12.51 -8.82 4.42
N GLU A 87 12.44 -8.51 3.11
CA GLU A 87 12.67 -7.16 2.58
C GLU A 87 11.65 -6.18 3.18
N LYS A 88 10.37 -6.57 3.23
CA LYS A 88 9.30 -5.78 3.85
C LYS A 88 9.60 -5.47 5.31
N VAL A 89 9.91 -6.49 6.11
CA VAL A 89 10.21 -6.30 7.55
C VAL A 89 11.39 -5.36 7.75
N ALA A 90 12.45 -5.51 6.96
CA ALA A 90 13.62 -4.62 7.04
C ALA A 90 13.25 -3.16 6.68
N MET A 91 12.41 -2.95 5.66
CA MET A 91 11.94 -1.61 5.28
C MET A 91 11.05 -0.97 6.33
N ASP A 92 10.12 -1.73 6.91
CA ASP A 92 9.22 -1.24 7.97
C ASP A 92 10.03 -0.80 9.21
N VAL A 93 10.97 -1.65 9.66
CA VAL A 93 11.86 -1.34 10.78
C VAL A 93 12.72 -0.11 10.48
N ARG A 94 13.24 0.02 9.26
CA ARG A 94 14.06 1.18 8.88
C ARG A 94 13.24 2.46 8.85
N ALA A 95 12.03 2.43 8.32
CA ALA A 95 11.14 3.58 8.26
C ALA A 95 10.81 4.09 9.68
N ILE A 96 10.39 3.19 10.57
CA ILE A 96 10.09 3.51 11.97
C ILE A 96 11.32 4.11 12.67
N SER A 97 12.49 3.46 12.52
CA SER A 97 13.73 3.93 13.16
C SER A 97 14.16 5.29 12.67
N LEU A 98 14.15 5.51 11.34
CA LEU A 98 14.50 6.80 10.74
C LEU A 98 13.56 7.92 11.22
N ILE A 99 12.25 7.66 11.24
CA ILE A 99 11.26 8.64 11.70
C ILE A 99 11.49 8.97 13.18
N ARG A 100 11.72 7.97 14.03
CA ARG A 100 12.04 8.17 15.45
C ARG A 100 13.32 8.98 15.67
N GLU A 101 14.35 8.72 14.86
CA GLU A 101 15.66 9.38 14.96
C GLU A 101 15.63 10.86 14.53
N ARG A 102 14.77 11.19 13.55
CA ARG A 102 14.86 12.46 12.80
C ARG A 102 13.65 13.37 12.98
N THR A 103 12.62 12.92 13.68
CA THR A 103 11.36 13.66 13.85
C THR A 103 10.85 13.54 15.28
N THR A 104 9.80 14.28 15.63
CA THR A 104 9.07 14.16 16.90
C THR A 104 7.80 13.33 16.75
N ILE A 105 7.61 12.65 15.61
CA ILE A 105 6.40 11.85 15.35
C ILE A 105 6.38 10.67 16.32
N PRO A 106 5.24 10.41 17.01
CA PRO A 106 5.16 9.36 18.02
C PRO A 106 5.05 7.97 17.36
N VAL A 107 6.17 7.45 16.85
CA VAL A 107 6.26 6.07 16.33
C VAL A 107 6.70 5.11 17.45
N PRO A 108 6.29 3.83 17.41
CA PRO A 108 6.72 2.85 18.42
C PRO A 108 8.23 2.63 18.40
N GLU A 109 8.82 2.29 19.56
CA GLU A 109 10.22 1.88 19.63
C GLU A 109 10.36 0.43 19.19
N ILE A 110 11.32 0.13 18.31
CA ILE A 110 11.65 -1.23 17.92
C ILE A 110 12.51 -1.86 19.02
N GLN A 111 12.00 -2.93 19.63
CA GLN A 111 12.64 -3.66 20.72
C GLN A 111 13.48 -4.82 20.18
N ALA A 112 12.97 -5.50 19.16
CA ALA A 112 13.67 -6.56 18.43
C ALA A 112 13.04 -6.77 17.06
N TRP A 113 13.78 -7.33 16.12
CA TRP A 113 13.26 -7.81 14.84
C TRP A 113 14.21 -8.87 14.31
N GLY A 114 13.78 -9.64 13.31
CA GLY A 114 14.64 -10.66 12.71
C GLY A 114 14.05 -11.29 11.46
N TYR A 115 14.91 -11.98 10.73
CA TYR A 115 14.56 -12.75 9.54
C TYR A 115 13.94 -14.10 9.92
N SER A 116 13.50 -14.86 8.92
CA SER A 116 12.85 -16.16 9.14
C SER A 116 13.73 -17.13 9.92
N ALA A 117 15.05 -17.10 9.66
CA ALA A 117 16.04 -17.94 10.32
C ALA A 117 16.22 -17.60 11.82
N ASP A 118 15.94 -16.36 12.22
CA ASP A 118 16.06 -15.90 13.61
C ASP A 118 14.83 -16.29 14.45
N ASN A 119 13.72 -16.65 13.79
CA ASN A 119 12.49 -17.05 14.45
C ASN A 119 12.44 -18.58 14.67
N LEU A 120 12.88 -19.01 15.85
CA LEU A 120 12.90 -20.42 16.26
C LEU A 120 11.51 -21.10 16.27
N LEU A 121 10.41 -20.35 16.22
CA LEU A 121 9.06 -20.89 16.12
C LEU A 121 8.67 -21.23 14.67
N GLY A 122 9.47 -20.86 13.68
CA GLY A 122 9.19 -21.10 12.27
C GLY A 122 7.98 -20.32 11.75
N LEU A 123 7.68 -19.16 12.34
CA LEU A 123 6.56 -18.29 11.97
C LEU A 123 6.91 -17.23 10.92
N GLY A 124 8.16 -17.22 10.44
CA GLY A 124 8.66 -16.23 9.47
C GLY A 124 9.36 -15.04 10.14
N PRO A 125 9.67 -13.99 9.38
CA PRO A 125 10.31 -12.79 9.94
C PRO A 125 9.35 -12.06 10.87
N PHE A 126 9.88 -11.22 11.77
CA PHE A 126 9.09 -10.61 12.83
C PHE A 126 9.60 -9.23 13.24
N ILE A 127 8.71 -8.45 13.86
CA ILE A 127 9.01 -7.18 14.52
C ILE A 127 8.42 -7.23 15.94
N MET A 128 9.20 -6.88 16.95
CA MET A 128 8.76 -6.62 18.31
C MET A 128 8.99 -5.14 18.62
N MET A 129 7.94 -4.45 19.01
CA MET A 129 7.99 -3.01 19.25
C MET A 129 7.06 -2.62 20.39
N ASP A 130 7.21 -1.42 20.93
CA ASP A 130 6.31 -0.91 21.96
C ASP A 130 4.84 -0.96 21.50
N PHE A 131 3.96 -1.41 22.39
CA PHE A 131 2.53 -1.30 22.17
C PHE A 131 2.07 0.12 22.47
N VAL A 132 1.54 0.81 21.46
CA VAL A 132 0.96 2.14 21.64
C VAL A 132 -0.46 2.01 22.18
N ASN A 133 -0.69 2.53 23.38
CA ASN A 133 -2.04 2.58 23.96
C ASN A 133 -2.85 3.76 23.40
N GLY A 134 -4.12 3.50 23.10
CA GLY A 134 -5.06 4.51 22.59
C GLY A 134 -6.18 3.86 21.78
N VAL A 135 -6.86 4.67 20.97
CA VAL A 135 -7.92 4.25 20.05
C VAL A 135 -7.44 4.50 18.62
N CYS A 136 -7.52 3.46 17.78
CA CYS A 136 -7.17 3.60 16.36
C CYS A 136 -8.25 4.39 15.61
N LEU A 137 -7.85 5.37 14.80
CA LEU A 137 -8.81 6.09 13.95
C LEU A 137 -9.46 5.20 12.89
N ASN A 138 -8.83 4.09 12.50
CA ASN A 138 -9.47 3.08 11.64
C ASN A 138 -10.71 2.43 12.28
N ASP A 139 -10.81 2.44 13.61
CA ASP A 139 -11.97 1.89 14.34
C ASP A 139 -12.99 2.98 14.73
N LEU A 140 -12.56 4.25 14.75
CA LEU A 140 -13.36 5.39 15.20
C LEU A 140 -14.11 6.10 14.07
N LEU A 141 -13.47 6.19 12.90
CA LEU A 141 -13.93 7.01 11.79
C LEU A 141 -14.95 6.32 10.89
N PRO A 142 -14.95 4.99 10.68
CA PRO A 142 -16.06 4.32 10.00
C PRO A 142 -17.38 4.37 10.78
N ASP A 143 -18.51 4.29 10.08
CA ASP A 143 -19.82 4.19 10.73
C ASP A 143 -20.02 2.78 11.32
N PRO A 144 -20.18 2.65 12.65
CA PRO A 144 -20.38 1.33 13.27
C PRO A 144 -21.74 0.70 12.97
N ASN A 145 -22.69 1.45 12.39
CA ASN A 145 -24.04 0.98 12.08
C ASN A 145 -24.25 0.62 10.60
N GLU A 146 -23.24 0.79 9.76
CA GLU A 146 -23.27 0.36 8.36
C GLU A 146 -23.54 -1.15 8.28
N ALA A 147 -24.47 -1.54 7.40
CA ALA A 147 -24.83 -2.95 7.22
C ALA A 147 -23.67 -3.73 6.58
N GLU A 148 -22.93 -3.06 5.70
CA GLU A 148 -21.71 -3.57 5.08
C GLU A 148 -20.52 -2.74 5.59
N PRO A 149 -19.62 -3.32 6.40
CA PRO A 149 -18.49 -2.57 6.94
C PRO A 149 -17.61 -1.98 5.84
N THR A 150 -17.58 -0.65 5.76
CA THR A 150 -16.70 0.13 4.88
C THR A 150 -15.60 0.82 5.70
N ARG A 151 -14.51 1.21 5.04
CA ARG A 151 -13.49 2.09 5.63
C ARG A 151 -13.84 3.56 5.48
N LEU A 152 -14.92 3.89 4.77
CA LEU A 152 -15.32 5.28 4.55
C LEU A 152 -15.53 6.01 5.88
N LEU A 153 -15.00 7.23 5.93
CA LEU A 153 -15.28 8.18 7.00
C LEU A 153 -16.81 8.34 7.16
N ARG A 154 -17.33 8.22 8.38
CA ARG A 154 -18.73 8.45 8.72
C ARG A 154 -19.18 9.86 8.38
N GLU A 155 -20.47 10.03 8.04
CA GLU A 155 -20.99 11.31 7.56
C GLU A 155 -21.26 12.33 8.67
N ASP A 156 -21.45 11.88 9.91
CA ASP A 156 -21.84 12.70 11.05
C ASP A 156 -20.65 13.29 11.83
N ILE A 157 -19.40 13.01 11.41
CA ILE A 157 -18.22 13.62 12.03
C ILE A 157 -18.22 15.13 11.80
N SER A 158 -17.90 15.89 12.85
CA SER A 158 -17.85 17.35 12.75
C SER A 158 -16.62 17.80 11.96
N ASP A 159 -16.76 18.90 11.21
CA ASP A 159 -15.63 19.51 10.52
C ASP A 159 -14.54 19.96 11.50
N GLY A 160 -14.91 20.28 12.75
CA GLY A 160 -13.98 20.62 13.82
C GLY A 160 -13.09 19.46 14.25
N ASP A 161 -13.67 18.25 14.42
CA ASP A 161 -12.89 17.05 14.76
C ASP A 161 -11.94 16.66 13.63
N ILE A 162 -12.40 16.76 12.38
CA ILE A 162 -11.55 16.55 11.20
C ILE A 162 -10.41 17.56 11.17
N GLU A 163 -10.68 18.84 11.45
CA GLU A 163 -9.64 19.86 11.49
C GLU A 163 -8.58 19.57 12.58
N VAL A 164 -9.00 19.10 13.76
CA VAL A 164 -8.08 18.69 14.85
C VAL A 164 -7.18 17.54 14.41
N ILE A 165 -7.74 16.52 13.75
CA ILE A 165 -6.97 15.38 13.23
C ILE A 165 -6.00 15.84 12.13
N TYR A 166 -6.50 16.59 11.15
CA TYR A 166 -5.70 17.06 10.02
C TYR A 166 -4.56 17.98 10.46
N ARG A 167 -4.74 18.79 11.50
CA ARG A 167 -3.70 19.71 11.99
C ARG A 167 -2.49 18.95 12.53
N GLN A 168 -2.74 17.92 13.33
CA GLN A 168 -1.68 17.05 13.83
C GLN A 168 -1.01 16.26 12.70
N PHE A 169 -1.81 15.73 11.77
CA PHE A 169 -1.26 14.95 10.68
C PHE A 169 -0.48 15.81 9.68
N ALA A 170 -0.93 17.02 9.37
CA ALA A 170 -0.18 18.00 8.56
C ALA A 170 1.17 18.32 9.19
N ASN A 171 1.23 18.50 10.52
CA ASN A 171 2.49 18.67 11.23
C ASN A 171 3.44 17.48 11.04
N PHE A 172 2.94 16.24 11.12
CA PHE A 172 3.75 15.05 10.85
C PHE A 172 4.22 15.00 9.39
N LEU A 173 3.35 15.29 8.42
CA LEU A 173 3.70 15.30 7.00
C LEU A 173 4.76 16.35 6.68
N LEU A 174 4.74 17.52 7.33
CA LEU A 174 5.78 18.55 7.19
C LEU A 174 7.14 18.06 7.72
N GLN A 175 7.15 17.36 8.87
CA GLN A 175 8.36 16.75 9.41
C GLN A 175 8.91 15.65 8.47
N LEU A 176 8.04 14.79 7.93
CA LEU A 176 8.44 13.76 6.96
C LEU A 176 8.95 14.39 5.65
N PHE A 177 8.34 15.48 5.18
CA PHE A 177 8.77 16.20 3.98
C PHE A 177 10.14 16.86 4.17
N SER A 178 10.57 17.11 5.41
CA SER A 178 11.90 17.64 5.71
C SER A 178 13.01 16.58 5.61
N LEU A 179 12.65 15.30 5.44
CA LEU A 179 13.61 14.22 5.23
C LEU A 179 14.01 14.14 3.76
N ASP A 180 15.21 14.63 3.47
CA ASP A 180 15.77 14.70 2.11
C ASP A 180 16.67 13.52 1.76
N PHE A 181 16.53 13.04 0.52
CA PHE A 181 17.34 11.97 -0.05
C PHE A 181 17.81 12.32 -1.47
N ASP A 182 18.93 11.71 -1.90
CA ASP A 182 19.58 12.02 -3.18
C ASP A 182 19.15 11.11 -4.34
N SER A 183 18.46 10.00 -4.07
CA SER A 183 17.97 9.08 -5.10
C SER A 183 16.69 8.37 -4.68
N ILE A 184 15.81 8.09 -5.65
CA ILE A 184 14.60 7.27 -5.46
C ILE A 184 15.02 5.80 -5.31
N GLY A 185 14.47 5.14 -4.30
CA GLY A 185 14.87 3.77 -3.98
C GLY A 185 14.34 3.23 -2.66
N SER A 186 14.87 2.08 -2.24
CA SER A 186 14.64 1.56 -0.89
C SER A 186 15.40 2.36 0.16
N LEU A 187 14.99 2.22 1.42
CA LEU A 187 15.65 2.88 2.54
C LEU A 187 17.02 2.24 2.83
N PRO A 188 18.03 3.02 3.25
CA PRO A 188 19.34 2.49 3.60
C PRO A 188 19.24 1.62 4.86
N SER A 189 19.97 0.49 4.90
CA SER A 189 19.97 -0.44 6.05
C SER A 189 20.45 0.23 7.35
N LEU A 190 19.92 -0.23 8.49
CA LEU A 190 20.35 0.15 9.84
C LEU A 190 21.74 -0.40 10.20
N GLU A 191 22.09 -1.57 9.64
CA GLU A 191 23.30 -2.29 9.98
C GLU A 191 24.02 -2.75 8.70
N ALA A 192 25.34 -2.63 8.68
CA ALA A 192 26.22 -3.28 7.72
C ALA A 192 26.35 -4.80 7.99
N LYS A 193 25.29 -5.45 8.50
CA LYS A 193 25.28 -6.91 8.70
C LYS A 193 24.86 -7.60 7.40
N ALA A 194 25.80 -8.39 6.90
CA ALA A 194 25.75 -9.33 5.77
C ALA A 194 25.76 -8.73 4.36
N GLU A 195 26.95 -8.78 3.74
CA GLU A 195 27.35 -9.24 2.38
C GLU A 195 26.45 -9.08 1.13
N SER A 196 25.17 -8.72 1.23
CA SER A 196 24.28 -8.51 0.09
C SER A 196 24.01 -7.01 -0.10
N PRO A 197 24.25 -6.45 -1.30
CA PRO A 197 23.93 -5.06 -1.57
C PRO A 197 22.42 -4.85 -1.39
N ILE A 198 22.04 -3.90 -0.53
CA ILE A 198 20.66 -3.47 -0.32
C ILE A 198 20.02 -3.20 -1.69
N PRO A 199 18.81 -3.71 -1.97
CA PRO A 199 18.09 -3.37 -3.18
C PRO A 199 18.02 -1.85 -3.31
N LYS A 200 18.42 -1.30 -4.44
CA LYS A 200 18.26 0.14 -4.69
C LYS A 200 16.85 0.46 -5.11
N ARG A 201 16.16 -0.44 -5.82
CA ARG A 201 14.79 -0.16 -6.27
C ARG A 201 13.85 0.02 -5.07
N PRO A 202 12.76 0.79 -5.18
CA PRO A 202 11.71 0.83 -4.17
C PRO A 202 10.98 -0.52 -3.99
N LEU A 203 10.61 -0.86 -2.76
CA LEU A 203 9.62 -1.90 -2.44
C LEU A 203 8.24 -1.24 -2.28
N THR A 204 7.56 -0.98 -3.39
CA THR A 204 6.25 -0.30 -3.38
C THR A 204 5.10 -1.27 -3.10
N TYR A 205 4.01 -0.74 -2.53
CA TYR A 205 2.77 -1.50 -2.38
C TYR A 205 2.24 -1.94 -3.75
N ARG A 206 2.29 -1.06 -4.76
CA ARG A 206 1.84 -1.33 -6.12
C ARG A 206 2.47 -2.57 -6.75
N ALA A 207 3.81 -2.65 -6.75
CA ALA A 207 4.50 -3.76 -7.40
C ALA A 207 4.27 -5.06 -6.64
N HIS A 208 4.20 -4.98 -5.31
CA HIS A 208 3.82 -6.12 -4.47
C HIS A 208 2.38 -6.58 -4.75
N ASP A 209 1.44 -5.65 -4.87
CA ASP A 209 0.04 -5.92 -5.14
C ASP A 209 -0.12 -6.66 -6.48
N ILE A 210 0.52 -6.18 -7.55
CA ILE A 210 0.54 -6.85 -8.87
C ILE A 210 1.12 -8.26 -8.79
N LEU A 211 2.22 -8.46 -8.06
CA LEU A 211 2.79 -9.79 -7.87
C LEU A 211 1.86 -10.69 -7.05
N HIS A 212 1.39 -10.20 -5.91
CA HIS A 212 0.61 -10.96 -4.96
C HIS A 212 -0.78 -11.32 -5.49
N ASN A 213 -1.50 -10.37 -6.07
CA ASN A 213 -2.85 -10.60 -6.57
C ASN A 213 -2.88 -11.01 -8.04
N GLY A 214 -1.83 -10.72 -8.82
CA GLY A 214 -1.78 -10.99 -10.26
C GLY A 214 -0.88 -12.17 -10.64
N GLY A 215 0.09 -12.52 -9.79
CA GLY A 215 1.10 -13.53 -10.09
C GLY A 215 2.13 -13.06 -11.12
N VAL A 216 2.38 -11.76 -11.21
CA VAL A 216 3.33 -11.19 -12.18
C VAL A 216 4.37 -10.35 -11.44
N ASP A 217 5.65 -10.73 -11.52
CA ASP A 217 6.72 -9.89 -10.98
C ASP A 217 6.98 -8.70 -11.90
N VAL A 218 6.74 -7.50 -11.38
CA VAL A 218 6.95 -6.20 -12.06
C VAL A 218 7.98 -5.32 -11.35
N PHE A 219 8.74 -5.87 -10.40
CA PHE A 219 9.70 -5.12 -9.62
C PHE A 219 10.95 -4.70 -10.42
N GLY A 220 11.31 -5.39 -11.50
CA GLY A 220 12.52 -5.08 -12.29
C GLY A 220 13.83 -5.37 -11.56
N ASP A 221 14.96 -4.82 -12.04
CA ASP A 221 16.28 -5.07 -11.44
C ASP A 221 16.37 -4.47 -10.02
N ARG A 222 16.57 -5.34 -9.03
CA ARG A 222 16.70 -4.96 -7.61
C ARG A 222 17.82 -3.94 -7.36
N ARG A 223 18.84 -3.87 -8.21
CA ARG A 223 20.01 -3.00 -8.05
C ARG A 223 19.83 -1.61 -8.66
N GLN A 224 18.72 -1.34 -9.33
CA GLN A 224 18.47 -0.08 -10.01
C GLN A 224 17.57 0.83 -9.18
N GLY A 225 18.12 1.95 -8.71
CA GLY A 225 17.34 3.09 -8.21
C GLY A 225 17.10 4.10 -9.35
N PHE A 226 16.50 5.24 -9.03
CA PHE A 226 16.24 6.30 -10.02
C PHE A 226 16.81 7.63 -9.54
N ALA A 227 17.40 8.38 -10.47
CA ALA A 227 18.02 9.67 -10.20
C ALA A 227 17.05 10.84 -10.43
N THR A 228 15.96 10.61 -11.14
CA THR A 228 14.95 11.64 -11.42
C THR A 228 13.52 11.10 -11.29
N THR A 229 12.58 12.02 -11.06
CA THR A 229 11.15 11.74 -11.09
C THR A 229 10.71 11.25 -12.47
N THR A 230 11.26 11.80 -13.54
CA THR A 230 11.01 11.36 -14.92
C THR A 230 11.34 9.88 -15.13
N GLU A 231 12.54 9.44 -14.71
CA GLU A 231 12.94 8.03 -14.82
C GLU A 231 12.00 7.11 -14.02
N TYR A 232 11.66 7.50 -12.79
CA TYR A 232 10.75 6.71 -11.96
C TYR A 232 9.34 6.65 -12.54
N PHE A 233 8.81 7.76 -13.05
CA PHE A 233 7.48 7.79 -13.66
C PHE A 233 7.43 7.03 -14.99
N GLN A 234 8.54 6.91 -15.73
CA GLN A 234 8.64 6.05 -16.92
C GLN A 234 8.70 4.56 -16.59
N TYR A 235 9.25 4.21 -15.43
CA TYR A 235 9.30 2.82 -14.95
C TYR A 235 7.90 2.27 -14.58
N LEU A 236 7.01 3.13 -14.07
CA LEU A 236 5.71 2.74 -13.53
C LEU A 236 4.70 2.20 -14.57
N PRO A 237 4.51 2.80 -15.77
CA PRO A 237 3.69 2.21 -16.84
C PRO A 237 4.16 0.82 -17.26
N GLY A 238 5.47 0.55 -17.17
CA GLY A 238 6.02 -0.79 -17.40
C GLY A 238 5.39 -1.84 -16.48
N GLN A 239 5.03 -1.48 -15.25
CA GLN A 239 4.33 -2.35 -14.31
C GLN A 239 2.88 -2.61 -14.72
N ASP A 240 2.13 -1.56 -15.12
CA ASP A 240 0.76 -1.69 -15.62
C ASP A 240 0.69 -2.57 -16.87
N PHE A 241 1.60 -2.32 -17.84
CA PHE A 241 1.70 -3.12 -19.06
C PHE A 241 2.19 -4.53 -18.77
N GLY A 242 3.12 -4.70 -17.82
CA GLY A 242 3.60 -5.99 -17.35
C GLY A 242 2.43 -6.83 -16.83
N GLN A 243 1.63 -6.28 -15.92
CA GLN A 243 0.41 -6.90 -15.43
C GLN A 243 -0.57 -7.22 -16.57
N LEU A 244 -0.96 -6.21 -17.35
CA LEU A 244 -1.94 -6.34 -18.42
C LEU A 244 -1.51 -7.36 -19.48
N THR A 245 -0.21 -7.55 -19.72
CA THR A 245 0.30 -8.50 -20.70
C THR A 245 0.38 -9.92 -20.13
N HIS A 246 0.97 -10.07 -18.96
CA HIS A 246 1.36 -11.38 -18.44
C HIS A 246 0.29 -12.03 -17.56
N GLN A 247 -0.52 -11.26 -16.82
CA GLN A 247 -1.57 -11.82 -15.99
C GLN A 247 -2.75 -12.25 -16.87
N PRO A 248 -3.04 -13.55 -17.07
CA PRO A 248 -3.97 -14.01 -18.12
C PRO A 248 -5.37 -13.40 -18.05
N ASN A 249 -5.90 -13.27 -16.84
CA ASN A 249 -7.27 -12.81 -16.56
C ASN A 249 -7.40 -11.30 -16.28
N SER A 250 -6.44 -10.50 -16.73
CA SER A 250 -6.49 -9.03 -16.58
C SER A 250 -7.42 -8.34 -17.60
N ILE A 251 -8.34 -9.06 -18.25
CA ILE A 251 -9.32 -8.51 -19.18
C ILE A 251 -10.66 -9.26 -19.04
N TYR A 252 -11.77 -8.62 -19.41
CA TYR A 252 -13.09 -9.27 -19.52
C TYR A 252 -13.41 -9.81 -20.92
N GLY A 253 -12.62 -9.41 -21.93
CA GLY A 253 -12.85 -9.76 -23.32
C GLY A 253 -12.12 -8.83 -24.28
N PRO A 254 -12.31 -9.00 -25.60
CA PRO A 254 -11.51 -8.28 -26.59
C PRO A 254 -11.71 -6.76 -26.58
N HIS A 255 -12.93 -6.29 -26.31
CA HIS A 255 -13.22 -4.85 -26.19
C HIS A 255 -12.53 -4.23 -24.97
N ASP A 256 -12.57 -4.92 -23.83
CA ASP A 256 -11.91 -4.50 -22.59
C ASP A 256 -10.38 -4.50 -22.78
N ALA A 257 -9.83 -5.56 -23.38
CA ALA A 257 -8.41 -5.66 -23.71
C ALA A 257 -7.91 -4.47 -24.54
N ARG A 258 -8.64 -4.13 -25.61
CA ARG A 258 -8.34 -2.96 -26.44
C ARG A 258 -8.41 -1.67 -25.63
N SER A 259 -9.49 -1.50 -24.85
CA SER A 259 -9.73 -0.27 -24.10
C SER A 259 -8.66 -0.04 -23.03
N ARG A 260 -8.28 -1.06 -22.26
CA ARG A 260 -7.19 -0.99 -21.26
C ARG A 260 -5.84 -0.70 -21.90
N TYR A 261 -5.49 -1.41 -22.98
CA TYR A 261 -4.22 -1.19 -23.68
C TYR A 261 -4.09 0.25 -24.17
N LEU A 262 -5.12 0.77 -24.83
CA LEU A 262 -5.12 2.15 -25.34
C LEU A 262 -5.13 3.17 -24.19
N ALA A 263 -5.89 2.91 -23.13
CA ALA A 263 -5.92 3.79 -21.96
C ALA A 263 -4.54 3.93 -21.32
N PHE A 264 -3.78 2.83 -21.18
CA PHE A 264 -2.42 2.87 -20.65
C PHE A 264 -1.42 3.54 -21.61
N LYS A 265 -1.56 3.35 -22.93
CA LYS A 265 -0.74 4.10 -23.91
C LYS A 265 -0.98 5.60 -23.85
N VAL A 266 -2.25 6.00 -23.72
CA VAL A 266 -2.58 7.43 -23.54
C VAL A 266 -2.02 7.95 -22.22
N LEU A 267 -2.18 7.21 -21.10
CA LEU A 267 -1.61 7.59 -19.81
C LEU A 267 -0.09 7.76 -19.86
N GLU A 268 0.63 6.79 -20.42
CA GLU A 268 2.09 6.82 -20.64
C GLU A 268 2.51 8.07 -21.42
N SER A 269 1.77 8.40 -22.49
CA SER A 269 2.06 9.59 -23.30
C SER A 269 1.83 10.93 -22.57
N LEU A 270 1.04 10.94 -21.49
CA LEU A 270 0.72 12.14 -20.72
C LEU A 270 1.70 12.41 -19.58
N LEU A 271 2.51 11.42 -19.18
CA LEU A 271 3.44 11.55 -18.06
C LEU A 271 4.35 12.80 -18.16
N PRO A 272 4.96 13.14 -19.31
CA PRO A 272 5.83 14.31 -19.39
C PRO A 272 5.12 15.63 -19.08
N ASP A 273 3.81 15.72 -19.37
CA ASP A 273 2.98 16.90 -19.12
C ASP A 273 2.65 17.07 -17.61
N LEU A 274 2.79 15.99 -16.83
CA LEU A 274 2.38 15.92 -15.41
C LEU A 274 3.57 15.82 -14.44
N ILE A 275 4.78 16.15 -14.92
CA ILE A 275 5.99 16.23 -14.10
C ILE A 275 6.29 17.69 -13.79
N ASN A 276 6.35 18.03 -12.50
CA ASN A 276 6.84 19.30 -12.02
C ASN A 276 8.35 19.37 -12.21
N LYS A 277 8.81 20.15 -13.20
CA LYS A 277 10.23 20.28 -13.53
C LYS A 277 11.10 20.83 -12.39
N LYS A 278 10.53 21.58 -11.43
CA LYS A 278 11.27 22.03 -10.23
C LYS A 278 11.73 20.83 -9.38
N TYR A 279 10.97 19.75 -9.36
CA TYR A 279 11.19 18.59 -8.49
C TYR A 279 11.67 17.34 -9.24
N ASP A 280 12.08 17.47 -10.50
CA ASP A 280 12.49 16.32 -11.32
C ASP A 280 13.80 15.70 -10.84
N GLY A 281 14.85 16.51 -10.67
CA GLY A 281 16.14 16.12 -10.08
C GLY A 281 16.38 16.73 -8.70
N GLY A 282 15.30 17.08 -8.00
CA GLY A 282 15.36 17.67 -6.66
C GLY A 282 15.62 16.63 -5.56
N LYS A 283 15.47 17.05 -4.30
CA LYS A 283 15.50 16.11 -3.18
C LYS A 283 14.26 15.21 -3.16
N PHE A 284 14.49 13.93 -2.91
CA PHE A 284 13.44 12.93 -2.77
C PHE A 284 13.02 12.80 -1.32
N LYS A 285 11.83 12.22 -1.09
CA LYS A 285 11.15 12.21 0.22
C LYS A 285 10.84 10.78 0.65
N LEU A 286 10.69 10.58 1.96
CA LEU A 286 10.17 9.35 2.52
C LEU A 286 8.68 9.23 2.19
N ILE A 287 8.31 8.30 1.33
CA ILE A 287 6.92 7.97 0.98
C ILE A 287 6.56 6.67 1.69
N CYS A 288 5.35 6.59 2.20
CA CYS A 288 4.74 5.38 2.73
C CYS A 288 3.40 5.21 2.02
N ASP A 289 3.30 4.22 1.13
CA ASP A 289 2.11 4.06 0.29
C ASP A 289 0.86 3.87 1.17
N ASP A 290 0.97 3.20 2.33
CA ASP A 290 -0.14 2.91 3.25
C ASP A 290 -0.42 4.01 4.29
N LEU A 291 0.32 5.12 4.28
CA LEU A 291 0.16 6.18 5.31
C LEU A 291 -1.11 7.01 5.07
N GLY A 292 -2.04 6.95 6.02
CA GLY A 292 -3.26 7.73 6.06
C GLY A 292 -3.84 7.82 7.49
N LEU A 293 -5.11 8.21 7.60
CA LEU A 293 -5.75 8.38 8.91
C LEU A 293 -5.87 7.06 9.69
N ALA A 294 -5.99 5.94 9.00
CA ALA A 294 -6.09 4.61 9.61
C ALA A 294 -4.85 4.23 10.45
N ASN A 295 -3.73 4.90 10.22
CA ASN A 295 -2.45 4.64 10.89
C ASN A 295 -2.27 5.45 12.19
N LEU A 296 -3.23 6.32 12.54
CA LEU A 296 -3.16 7.20 13.69
C LEU A 296 -3.86 6.58 14.89
N ILE A 297 -3.19 6.58 16.03
CA ILE A 297 -3.73 6.20 17.33
C ILE A 297 -3.92 7.48 18.15
N VAL A 298 -5.16 7.75 18.54
CA VAL A 298 -5.51 8.89 19.39
C VAL A 298 -5.66 8.46 20.85
N ARG A 299 -5.54 9.41 21.78
CA ARG A 299 -5.60 9.11 23.22
C ARG A 299 -6.92 8.46 23.63
N SER A 300 -8.04 8.95 23.11
CA SER A 300 -9.39 8.42 23.37
C SER A 300 -10.39 8.88 22.30
N LYS A 301 -11.67 8.53 22.44
CA LYS A 301 -12.72 9.01 21.51
C LYS A 301 -13.01 10.50 21.68
N GLU A 302 -12.82 11.02 22.90
CA GLU A 302 -13.09 12.40 23.29
C GLU A 302 -11.85 13.31 23.16
N ASP A 303 -10.65 12.73 23.31
CA ASP A 303 -9.36 13.40 23.11
C ASP A 303 -8.67 12.83 21.85
N LEU A 304 -8.84 13.55 20.75
CA LEU A 304 -8.27 13.23 19.44
C LEU A 304 -6.77 13.57 19.31
N THR A 305 -6.07 13.81 20.42
CA THR A 305 -4.59 13.94 20.42
C THR A 305 -3.96 12.65 19.94
N VAL A 306 -3.15 12.71 18.88
CA VAL A 306 -2.42 11.57 18.33
C VAL A 306 -1.26 11.22 19.26
N VAL A 307 -1.27 9.98 19.74
CA VAL A 307 -0.25 9.38 20.62
C VAL A 307 0.54 8.27 19.92
N GLY A 308 0.18 7.93 18.68
CA GLY A 308 0.87 6.94 17.88
C GLY A 308 0.68 7.10 16.38
N VAL A 309 1.75 6.85 15.64
CA VAL A 309 1.70 6.57 14.19
C VAL A 309 2.29 5.18 13.97
N VAL A 310 1.46 4.27 13.44
CA VAL A 310 1.79 2.84 13.28
C VAL A 310 1.63 2.40 11.83
N ASP A 311 1.95 1.14 11.52
CA ASP A 311 1.74 0.57 10.18
C ASP A 311 2.35 1.40 9.04
N LEU A 312 3.60 1.83 9.21
CA LEU A 312 4.38 2.59 8.23
C LEU A 312 4.94 1.68 7.10
N GLU A 313 4.05 0.85 6.56
CA GLU A 313 4.40 -0.23 5.64
C GLU A 313 4.55 0.27 4.21
N TRP A 314 5.35 -0.46 3.41
CA TRP A 314 5.61 -0.09 2.02
C TRP A 314 6.26 1.30 1.91
N SER A 315 7.18 1.57 2.86
CA SER A 315 7.95 2.81 2.89
C SER A 315 9.16 2.75 1.96
N TYR A 316 9.37 3.80 1.18
CA TYR A 316 10.47 3.96 0.24
C TYR A 316 10.83 5.43 0.05
N ILE A 317 11.92 5.70 -0.66
CA ILE A 317 12.31 7.04 -1.07
C ILE A 317 11.72 7.30 -2.46
N GLY A 318 10.91 8.35 -2.60
CA GLY A 318 10.23 8.68 -3.86
C GLY A 318 10.14 10.17 -4.18
N PRO A 319 9.53 10.54 -5.32
CA PRO A 319 9.41 11.92 -5.77
C PRO A 319 8.75 12.86 -4.75
N ALA A 320 9.33 14.05 -4.54
CA ALA A 320 8.72 15.07 -3.69
C ALA A 320 7.32 15.48 -4.17
N GLN A 321 7.09 15.53 -5.48
CA GLN A 321 5.77 15.84 -6.04
C GLN A 321 4.72 14.75 -5.79
N LEU A 322 5.15 13.50 -5.60
CA LEU A 322 4.26 12.39 -5.25
C LEU A 322 3.88 12.49 -3.77
N PHE A 323 4.85 12.79 -2.90
CA PHE A 323 4.58 13.07 -1.47
C PHE A 323 3.65 14.27 -1.30
N GLY A 324 3.95 15.39 -1.97
CA GLY A 324 3.18 16.63 -1.91
C GLY A 324 1.94 16.64 -2.79
N SER A 325 1.38 15.48 -3.12
CA SER A 325 0.15 15.38 -3.89
C SER A 325 -1.08 15.54 -2.99
N ALA A 326 -2.21 16.00 -3.55
CA ALA A 326 -3.49 15.90 -2.86
C ALA A 326 -3.77 14.44 -2.43
N PRO A 327 -4.03 14.20 -1.14
CA PRO A 327 -3.97 12.86 -0.57
C PRO A 327 -5.22 12.02 -0.85
N TRP A 328 -5.03 10.72 -1.10
CA TRP A 328 -6.14 9.77 -1.29
C TRP A 328 -6.89 9.48 0.02
N TRP A 329 -6.25 9.59 1.18
CA TRP A 329 -6.75 9.11 2.46
C TRP A 329 -7.78 10.02 3.15
N LEU A 330 -8.21 11.13 2.52
CA LEU A 330 -9.09 12.13 3.15
C LEU A 330 -10.42 11.53 3.65
N LEU A 331 -10.93 10.52 2.96
CA LEU A 331 -12.14 9.78 3.35
C LEU A 331 -11.84 8.38 3.92
N GLN A 332 -10.59 8.11 4.32
CA GLN A 332 -10.08 6.79 4.74
C GLN A 332 -10.13 5.68 3.68
N ASP A 333 -10.65 5.98 2.49
CA ASP A 333 -10.79 5.02 1.41
C ASP A 333 -10.10 5.50 0.13
N ARG A 334 -9.50 4.56 -0.61
CA ARG A 334 -8.84 4.89 -1.87
C ARG A 334 -9.90 5.01 -2.96
N PRO A 335 -9.84 6.07 -3.80
CA PRO A 335 -10.86 6.32 -4.81
C PRO A 335 -10.80 5.40 -6.03
N ILE A 336 -10.47 4.12 -5.87
CA ILE A 336 -10.24 3.18 -6.97
C ILE A 336 -11.25 2.03 -6.99
N ASN A 337 -12.18 1.99 -6.05
CA ASN A 337 -13.22 0.96 -5.94
C ASN A 337 -14.56 1.45 -6.52
N GLU A 338 -15.52 0.53 -6.55
CA GLU A 338 -16.86 0.72 -7.15
C GLU A 338 -17.70 1.79 -6.42
N GLU A 339 -17.45 2.06 -5.13
CA GLU A 339 -18.17 3.08 -4.36
C GLU A 339 -17.92 4.50 -4.91
N TRP A 340 -16.78 4.71 -5.58
CA TRP A 340 -16.40 5.98 -6.21
C TRP A 340 -16.85 6.12 -7.65
N GLU A 341 -17.45 5.09 -8.25
CA GLU A 341 -17.89 5.12 -9.63
C GLU A 341 -19.00 6.15 -9.87
N TRP A 342 -19.05 6.64 -11.11
CA TRP A 342 -20.03 7.65 -11.53
C TRP A 342 -21.41 7.01 -11.63
N GLN A 343 -22.37 7.48 -10.82
CA GLN A 343 -23.78 7.15 -11.01
C GLN A 343 -24.39 8.16 -11.98
N ASP A 344 -25.00 7.66 -13.07
CA ASP A 344 -25.75 8.44 -14.05
C ASP A 344 -25.02 9.66 -14.64
N GLY A 345 -23.69 9.55 -14.82
CA GLY A 345 -22.88 10.62 -15.41
C GLY A 345 -22.68 11.85 -14.51
N LYS A 346 -22.91 11.72 -13.20
CA LYS A 346 -22.58 12.74 -12.19
C LYS A 346 -21.51 12.23 -11.22
N PRO A 347 -20.66 13.12 -10.66
CA PRO A 347 -19.77 12.75 -9.57
C PRO A 347 -20.59 12.16 -8.41
N SER A 348 -20.11 11.07 -7.81
CA SER A 348 -20.76 10.51 -6.62
C SER A 348 -20.76 11.52 -5.47
N LYS A 349 -21.66 11.34 -4.49
CA LYS A 349 -21.64 12.15 -3.26
C LYS A 349 -20.27 12.09 -2.54
N LEU A 350 -19.52 11.00 -2.73
CA LEU A 350 -18.16 10.85 -2.22
C LEU A 350 -17.18 11.83 -2.86
N ALA A 351 -17.33 12.14 -4.15
CA ALA A 351 -16.48 13.12 -4.82
C ALA A 351 -16.64 14.53 -4.21
N GLU A 352 -17.89 14.95 -3.96
CA GLU A 352 -18.17 16.25 -3.31
C GLU A 352 -17.59 16.31 -1.89
N ARG A 353 -17.76 15.24 -1.10
CA ARG A 353 -17.18 15.10 0.24
C ARG A 353 -15.65 15.12 0.21
N TYR A 354 -15.03 14.43 -0.76
CA TYR A 354 -13.59 14.42 -0.95
C TYR A 354 -13.06 15.83 -1.19
N PHE A 355 -13.67 16.61 -2.10
CA PHE A 355 -13.24 17.99 -2.37
C PHE A 355 -13.49 18.93 -1.18
N LYS A 356 -14.57 18.74 -0.43
CA LYS A 356 -14.81 19.47 0.83
C LYS A 356 -13.62 19.26 1.79
N TYR A 357 -13.26 18.01 2.06
CA TYR A 357 -12.15 17.71 2.98
C TYR A 357 -10.78 18.08 2.41
N LEU A 358 -10.60 18.02 1.09
CA LEU A 358 -9.38 18.52 0.45
C LEU A 358 -9.20 20.02 0.69
N ASN A 359 -10.27 20.81 0.66
CA ASN A 359 -10.20 22.24 0.97
C ASN A 359 -9.85 22.49 2.43
N ILE A 360 -10.41 21.72 3.36
CA ILE A 360 -10.05 21.79 4.79
C ILE A 360 -8.57 21.44 4.96
N TYR A 361 -8.11 20.32 4.39
CA TYR A 361 -6.72 19.88 4.46
C TYR A 361 -5.75 20.93 3.90
N LYS A 362 -6.02 21.48 2.71
CA LYS A 362 -5.15 22.50 2.09
C LYS A 362 -4.99 23.73 2.98
N ARG A 363 -6.10 24.21 3.57
CA ARG A 363 -6.08 25.35 4.51
C ARG A 363 -5.25 25.02 5.76
N VAL A 364 -5.53 23.88 6.39
CA VAL A 364 -4.83 23.43 7.60
C VAL A 364 -3.33 23.25 7.34
N LEU A 365 -2.96 22.60 6.25
CA LEU A 365 -1.57 22.39 5.86
C LEU A 365 -0.84 23.73 5.67
N GLU A 366 -1.45 24.69 4.98
CA GLU A 366 -0.87 26.02 4.79
C GLU A 366 -0.71 26.79 6.12
N GLU A 367 -1.69 26.69 7.02
CA GLU A 367 -1.61 27.28 8.36
C GLU A 367 -0.50 26.65 9.22
N GLU A 368 -0.34 25.33 9.21
CA GLU A 368 0.70 24.63 9.96
C GLU A 368 2.09 24.84 9.38
N GLU A 369 2.21 24.83 8.05
CA GLU A 369 3.47 25.09 7.36
C GLU A 369 3.98 26.51 7.63
N ALA A 370 3.08 27.50 7.65
CA ALA A 370 3.42 28.88 7.98
C ALA A 370 3.91 29.08 9.42
N LYS A 371 3.65 28.13 10.33
CA LYS A 371 4.13 28.16 11.73
C LYS A 371 5.49 27.48 11.88
N MET A 372 5.94 26.72 10.89
CA MET A 372 7.14 25.89 10.98
C MET A 372 8.38 26.67 10.51
N PRO A 373 9.42 26.84 11.36
CA PRO A 373 10.67 27.49 10.94
C PRO A 373 11.33 26.76 9.78
N GLY A 374 11.87 27.47 8.78
CA GLY A 374 12.52 26.87 7.61
C GLY A 374 11.58 26.42 6.50
N HIS A 375 10.27 26.66 6.63
CA HIS A 375 9.24 26.37 5.61
C HIS A 375 8.67 27.65 4.98
N GLU A 376 9.46 28.72 4.89
CA GLU A 376 9.02 30.02 4.39
C GLU A 376 8.51 29.96 2.94
N GLU A 377 9.08 29.06 2.13
CA GLU A 377 8.66 28.83 0.73
C GLU A 377 7.35 28.04 0.59
N ARG A 378 6.81 27.50 1.69
CA ARG A 378 5.57 26.70 1.72
C ARG A 378 5.56 25.57 0.68
N GLU A 379 6.67 24.86 0.57
CA GLU A 379 6.89 23.91 -0.52
C GLU A 379 5.82 22.80 -0.56
N LEU A 380 5.43 22.26 0.60
CA LEU A 380 4.50 21.13 0.65
C LEU A 380 3.08 21.57 0.29
N SER A 381 2.58 22.66 0.86
CA SER A 381 1.24 23.17 0.52
C SER A 381 1.17 23.66 -0.94
N ASN A 382 2.25 24.24 -1.47
CA ASN A 382 2.34 24.63 -2.88
C ASN A 382 2.33 23.42 -3.81
N LEU A 383 3.02 22.33 -3.48
CA LEU A 383 2.94 21.08 -4.23
C LEU A 383 1.52 20.50 -4.23
N VAL A 384 0.81 20.54 -3.10
CA VAL A 384 -0.58 20.05 -3.01
C VAL A 384 -1.49 20.87 -3.91
N LYS A 385 -1.37 22.21 -3.88
CA LYS A 385 -2.11 23.12 -4.78
C LYS A 385 -1.80 22.83 -6.25
N TRP A 386 -0.52 22.74 -6.60
CA TRP A 386 -0.06 22.42 -7.96
C TRP A 386 -0.61 21.08 -8.44
N SER A 387 -0.60 20.03 -7.61
CA SER A 387 -1.07 18.70 -7.99
C SER A 387 -2.55 18.69 -8.38
N GLN A 388 -3.37 19.53 -7.73
CA GLN A 388 -4.78 19.72 -8.07
C GLN A 388 -4.95 20.54 -9.34
N GLU A 389 -4.23 21.66 -9.46
CA GLU A 389 -4.33 22.58 -10.60
C GLU A 389 -3.85 21.98 -11.91
N SER A 390 -2.82 21.12 -11.86
CA SER A 390 -2.26 20.42 -13.02
C SER A 390 -2.95 19.09 -13.34
N GLY A 391 -3.81 18.61 -12.44
CA GLY A 391 -4.39 17.26 -12.52
C GLY A 391 -3.42 16.14 -12.17
N ALA A 392 -2.16 16.43 -11.82
CA ALA A 392 -1.15 15.43 -11.45
C ALA A 392 -1.58 14.56 -10.26
N MET A 393 -2.41 15.07 -9.35
CA MET A 393 -2.94 14.28 -8.24
C MET A 393 -3.66 13.01 -8.68
N TRP A 394 -4.35 13.05 -9.81
CA TRP A 394 -5.09 11.90 -10.32
C TRP A 394 -4.15 10.84 -10.88
N LEU A 395 -3.10 11.27 -11.58
CA LEU A 395 -2.01 10.37 -11.98
C LEU A 395 -1.35 9.75 -10.75
N HIS A 396 -1.00 10.55 -9.75
CA HIS A 396 -0.35 10.10 -8.52
C HIS A 396 -1.17 9.03 -7.79
N MET A 397 -2.50 9.19 -7.72
CA MET A 397 -3.39 8.16 -7.17
C MET A 397 -3.31 6.85 -7.96
N LEU A 398 -3.39 6.92 -9.30
CA LEU A 398 -3.28 5.74 -10.16
C LEU A 398 -1.92 5.04 -10.01
N ILE A 399 -0.84 5.80 -9.92
CA ILE A 399 0.50 5.20 -9.87
C ILE A 399 0.92 4.69 -8.50
N SER A 400 0.14 4.96 -7.45
CA SER A 400 0.39 4.52 -6.07
C SER A 400 -0.19 3.14 -5.74
N VAL A 401 -0.93 2.52 -6.67
CA VAL A 401 -1.61 1.23 -6.48
C VAL A 401 -1.45 0.31 -7.68
N GLY A 402 -1.61 -1.00 -7.45
CA GLY A 402 -1.76 -1.98 -8.53
C GLY A 402 -3.17 -1.98 -9.12
N PHE A 403 -3.38 -2.78 -10.17
CA PHE A 403 -4.71 -3.07 -10.73
C PHE A 403 -5.50 -1.84 -11.23
N ASN A 404 -4.81 -0.89 -11.85
CA ASN A 404 -5.45 0.30 -12.42
C ASN A 404 -6.58 -0.06 -13.41
N ASP A 405 -7.80 0.41 -13.12
CA ASP A 405 -8.93 0.35 -14.06
C ASP A 405 -9.07 1.71 -14.76
N HIS A 406 -9.20 1.68 -16.09
CA HIS A 406 -9.42 2.90 -16.89
C HIS A 406 -10.78 3.57 -16.63
N ARG A 407 -11.65 2.92 -15.84
CA ARG A 407 -12.96 3.43 -15.39
C ARG A 407 -12.94 3.97 -13.96
N SER A 408 -11.84 3.76 -13.23
CA SER A 408 -11.71 4.24 -11.84
C SER A 408 -11.88 5.76 -11.75
N PHE A 409 -12.29 6.24 -10.58
CA PHE A 409 -12.56 7.66 -10.38
C PHE A 409 -11.36 8.57 -10.72
N PRO A 410 -10.11 8.31 -10.25
CA PRO A 410 -8.94 9.07 -10.64
C PRO A 410 -8.70 9.06 -12.15
N PHE A 411 -8.94 7.94 -12.81
CA PHE A 411 -8.76 7.85 -14.26
C PHE A 411 -9.77 8.73 -15.00
N ALA A 412 -11.04 8.70 -14.59
CA ALA A 412 -12.09 9.56 -15.14
C ALA A 412 -11.78 11.05 -14.89
N GLN A 413 -11.33 11.41 -13.68
CA GLN A 413 -10.92 12.77 -13.34
C GLN A 413 -9.72 13.24 -14.16
N LEU A 414 -8.72 12.38 -14.34
CA LEU A 414 -7.56 12.69 -15.18
C LEU A 414 -7.97 12.91 -16.64
N ARG A 415 -8.83 12.05 -17.19
CA ARG A 415 -9.36 12.21 -18.55
C ARG A 415 -10.13 13.52 -18.70
N GLN A 416 -10.99 13.86 -17.73
CA GLN A 416 -11.73 15.11 -17.72
C GLN A 416 -10.77 16.32 -17.69
N HIS A 417 -9.73 16.26 -16.87
CA HIS A 417 -8.71 17.32 -16.76
C HIS A 417 -7.91 17.50 -18.06
N VAL A 418 -7.49 16.40 -18.69
CA VAL A 418 -6.78 16.41 -19.98
C VAL A 418 -7.68 16.92 -21.12
N GLY A 419 -8.99 16.71 -20.98
CA GLY A 419 -10.02 17.07 -21.95
C GLY A 419 -10.31 15.93 -22.93
N GLU A 420 -11.60 15.58 -23.06
CA GLU A 420 -12.09 14.46 -23.86
C GLU A 420 -11.60 14.48 -25.33
N LYS A 421 -11.52 15.66 -25.96
CA LYS A 421 -11.01 15.78 -27.33
C LYS A 421 -9.53 15.42 -27.44
N LYS A 422 -8.69 15.84 -26.49
CA LYS A 422 -7.24 15.53 -26.48
C LYS A 422 -7.06 14.03 -26.23
N TRP A 423 -7.85 13.48 -25.30
CA TRP A 423 -7.85 12.06 -24.97
C TRP A 423 -8.19 11.18 -26.17
N GLU A 424 -9.36 11.40 -26.78
CA GLU A 424 -9.83 10.58 -27.91
C GLU A 424 -8.93 10.69 -29.14
N ARG A 425 -8.32 11.86 -29.39
CA ARG A 425 -7.30 11.99 -30.44
C ARG A 425 -6.11 11.06 -30.20
N ARG A 426 -5.50 11.09 -29.01
CA ARG A 426 -4.36 10.20 -28.68
C ARG A 426 -4.77 8.74 -28.72
N ARG A 427 -5.96 8.42 -28.20
CA ARG A 427 -6.52 7.07 -28.27
C ARG A 427 -6.66 6.57 -29.71
N ALA A 428 -7.12 7.42 -30.63
CA ALA A 428 -7.24 7.09 -32.05
C ALA A 428 -5.86 6.89 -32.71
N GLU A 429 -4.87 7.73 -32.38
CA GLU A 429 -3.49 7.59 -32.86
C GLU A 429 -2.93 6.19 -32.53
N PHE A 430 -3.00 5.78 -31.25
CA PHE A 430 -2.55 4.44 -30.84
C PHE A 430 -3.44 3.32 -31.36
N GLY A 431 -4.74 3.57 -31.55
CA GLY A 431 -5.72 2.58 -32.00
C GLY A 431 -5.50 2.06 -33.42
N THR A 432 -4.67 2.72 -34.23
CA THR A 432 -4.33 2.29 -35.59
C THR A 432 -3.09 1.37 -35.64
N LEU A 433 -2.39 1.19 -34.51
CA LEU A 433 -1.18 0.38 -34.47
C LEU A 433 -1.50 -1.13 -34.57
N PRO A 434 -0.83 -1.89 -35.45
CA PRO A 434 -1.07 -3.33 -35.61
C PRO A 434 -0.85 -4.15 -34.32
N GLU A 435 0.01 -3.66 -33.43
CA GLU A 435 0.28 -4.31 -32.14
C GLU A 435 -0.96 -4.41 -31.25
N VAL A 436 -1.94 -3.51 -31.39
CA VAL A 436 -3.16 -3.51 -30.58
C VAL A 436 -4.01 -4.75 -30.90
N GLU A 437 -4.19 -5.06 -32.19
CA GLU A 437 -4.96 -6.26 -32.60
C GLU A 437 -4.23 -7.55 -32.23
N ALA A 438 -2.91 -7.56 -32.38
CA ALA A 438 -2.08 -8.69 -31.98
C ALA A 438 -2.20 -8.95 -30.47
N PHE A 439 -2.11 -7.88 -29.67
CA PHE A 439 -2.32 -7.93 -28.22
C PHE A 439 -3.71 -8.45 -27.86
N VAL A 440 -4.78 -7.89 -28.44
CA VAL A 440 -6.17 -8.30 -28.17
C VAL A 440 -6.38 -9.78 -28.46
N THR A 441 -5.88 -10.26 -29.61
CA THR A 441 -6.00 -11.65 -30.02
C THR A 441 -5.27 -12.59 -29.06
N GLN A 442 -4.00 -12.31 -28.77
CA GLN A 442 -3.18 -13.11 -27.85
C GLN A 442 -3.78 -13.11 -26.45
N LYS A 443 -4.25 -11.95 -25.98
CA LYS A 443 -4.79 -11.80 -24.64
C LYS A 443 -6.10 -12.56 -24.45
N THR A 444 -6.99 -12.50 -25.44
CA THR A 444 -8.26 -13.24 -25.42
C THR A 444 -8.02 -14.75 -25.41
N LEU A 445 -6.98 -15.25 -26.10
CA LEU A 445 -6.59 -16.66 -26.04
C LEU A 445 -6.13 -17.06 -24.63
N ARG A 446 -5.23 -16.28 -24.03
CA ARG A 446 -4.72 -16.53 -22.66
C ARG A 446 -5.83 -16.51 -21.61
N LEU A 447 -6.84 -15.64 -21.76
CA LEU A 447 -8.00 -15.61 -20.86
C LEU A 447 -8.77 -16.95 -20.90
N LYS A 448 -9.02 -17.50 -22.09
CA LYS A 448 -9.70 -18.79 -22.24
C LYS A 448 -8.92 -19.95 -21.64
N GLU A 449 -7.60 -19.97 -21.85
CA GLU A 449 -6.72 -20.97 -21.24
C GLU A 449 -6.75 -20.89 -19.71
N TYR A 450 -6.77 -19.67 -19.19
CA TYR A 450 -6.88 -19.42 -17.75
C TYR A 450 -8.21 -19.90 -17.16
N GLU A 451 -9.34 -19.67 -17.83
CA GLU A 451 -10.66 -20.13 -17.36
C GLU A 451 -10.67 -21.65 -17.17
N VAL A 452 -10.14 -22.41 -18.13
CA VAL A 452 -9.99 -23.87 -18.03
C VAL A 452 -9.09 -24.26 -16.86
N ALA A 453 -7.94 -23.59 -16.70
CA ALA A 453 -7.02 -23.89 -15.60
C ALA A 453 -7.64 -23.56 -14.22
N LYS A 454 -8.43 -22.48 -14.14
CA LYS A 454 -9.11 -22.07 -12.92
C LYS A 454 -10.16 -23.09 -12.48
N ASP A 455 -10.98 -23.57 -13.41
CA ASP A 455 -11.99 -24.60 -13.12
C ASP A 455 -11.35 -25.88 -12.58
N GLN A 456 -10.21 -26.30 -13.15
CA GLN A 456 -9.46 -27.46 -12.65
C GLN A 456 -8.93 -27.22 -11.22
N LEU A 457 -8.35 -26.05 -10.95
CA LEU A 457 -7.81 -25.77 -9.62
C LEU A 457 -8.91 -25.64 -8.55
N GLU A 458 -10.09 -25.12 -8.92
CA GLU A 458 -11.26 -25.09 -8.03
C GLU A 458 -11.75 -26.51 -7.69
N SER A 459 -11.74 -27.42 -8.67
CA SER A 459 -12.01 -28.85 -8.45
C SER A 459 -11.00 -29.48 -7.48
N ASP A 460 -9.70 -29.24 -7.68
CA ASP A 460 -8.65 -29.74 -6.78
C ASP A 460 -8.81 -29.19 -5.35
N LYS A 461 -9.20 -27.92 -5.22
CA LYS A 461 -9.48 -27.31 -3.90
C LYS A 461 -10.69 -27.96 -3.23
N ALA A 462 -11.71 -28.34 -3.98
CA ALA A 462 -12.86 -29.07 -3.43
C ALA A 462 -12.44 -30.44 -2.87
N LEU A 463 -11.47 -31.12 -3.50
CA LEU A 463 -10.88 -32.36 -2.96
C LEU A 463 -10.18 -32.14 -1.61
N VAL A 464 -9.52 -30.98 -1.42
CA VAL A 464 -8.95 -30.58 -0.12
C VAL A 464 -10.05 -30.40 0.92
N GLY A 465 -11.13 -29.68 0.58
CA GLY A 465 -12.28 -29.49 1.47
C GLY A 465 -12.99 -30.79 1.85
N GLY A 466 -13.02 -31.77 0.92
CA GLY A 466 -13.57 -33.11 1.14
C GLY A 466 -12.63 -34.10 1.84
N GLY A 467 -11.41 -33.69 2.21
CA GLY A 467 -10.42 -34.56 2.86
C GLY A 467 -9.78 -35.61 1.95
N GLN A 468 -9.99 -35.51 0.63
CA GLN A 468 -9.45 -36.42 -0.38
C GLN A 468 -8.04 -36.00 -0.86
N MET A 469 -7.64 -34.77 -0.57
CA MET A 469 -6.31 -34.22 -0.87
C MET A 469 -5.80 -33.42 0.34
N THR A 470 -4.50 -33.52 0.63
CA THR A 470 -3.90 -32.67 1.68
C THR A 470 -3.61 -31.27 1.14
N ARG A 471 -3.54 -30.28 2.04
CA ARG A 471 -3.16 -28.91 1.67
C ARG A 471 -1.76 -28.85 1.04
N GLU A 472 -0.83 -29.65 1.55
CA GLU A 472 0.53 -29.76 1.03
C GLU A 472 0.56 -30.39 -0.36
N ALA A 473 -0.26 -31.42 -0.60
CA ALA A 473 -0.39 -32.04 -1.92
C ALA A 473 -0.96 -31.04 -2.94
N PHE A 474 -1.99 -30.28 -2.57
CA PHE A 474 -2.56 -29.21 -3.41
C PHE A 474 -1.51 -28.16 -3.80
N LEU A 475 -0.67 -27.75 -2.86
CA LEU A 475 0.40 -26.77 -3.15
C LEU A 475 1.51 -27.36 -4.05
N ALA A 476 1.73 -28.67 -4.00
CA ALA A 476 2.73 -29.37 -4.82
C ALA A 476 2.25 -29.65 -6.26
N THR A 477 0.95 -29.89 -6.47
CA THR A 477 0.37 -30.15 -7.80
C THR A 477 0.08 -28.86 -8.58
N SER A 478 -0.10 -27.74 -7.89
CA SER A 478 -0.49 -26.45 -8.48
C SER A 478 0.66 -25.59 -9.03
N VAL A 479 1.81 -26.20 -9.38
CA VAL A 479 2.95 -25.49 -9.99
C VAL A 479 2.63 -25.12 -11.45
N GLY A 480 1.85 -24.05 -11.63
CA GLY A 480 1.78 -23.27 -12.88
C GLY A 480 2.91 -22.23 -12.94
N PRO A 481 3.30 -21.74 -14.13
CA PRO A 481 4.60 -21.11 -14.39
C PRO A 481 4.76 -19.84 -13.54
N GLY A 482 5.95 -19.72 -12.94
CA GLY A 482 6.37 -18.53 -12.20
C GLY A 482 6.64 -17.33 -13.08
#